data_AF-A0A7J2ZI80-F1
#
_entry.id   AF-A0A7J2ZI80-F1
#
_cell.length_a   1.000
_cell.length_b   1.000
_cell.length_c   1.000
_cell.angle_alpha   90.00
_cell.angle_beta   90.00
_cell.angle_gamma   90.00
#
_symmetry.space_group_name_H-M   'P 1'
#
loop_
_entity.id
_entity.type
_entity.pdbx_description
1 polymer ?
#
loop_
_entity_poly.entity_id
_entity_poly.type
_entity_poly.pdbx_seq_one_letter_code
_entity_poly.pdbx_strand_id
1 'polypeptide(L)'
;MTLPRVVSENVLRLKKNYIDYRSTEEGQEFEKERREHEENVKKILSRETIDKLDESALLSLADNIYAFMWWTRKEYLVDYWIKGAGGLDRLRHHLKELLYSDRSLPERFDTFRRNVKGIGVAMITEMLTYFNPEEYGIWNRRIKEVLISLGMDDVSKISPNKLTGQEYASIIKTLKEIAHLLRDPEKLPNPDLLDVDYFLYYILMIAKEEEHEPEEAYDHDEIVNMLLNIGKGLGFDVSSEVPLVTGTKIDVVWLAKIGNLGELKYVFEVQIKGSMDSLLINLVRASQDPTVQKVVAVANEEELEKIKNESSTLKILSDKLVFWSIKEVTRANNLIEELMDITQRLGLTKL
;
A
#
# COMPACT_ATOMS: atom_id res chain seq x y z
N MET A 1 -16.77 -8.78 12.84
CA MET A 1 -17.39 -7.56 13.43
C MET A 1 -18.88 -7.56 13.08
N THR A 2 -19.70 -6.73 13.74
CA THR A 2 -21.11 -6.50 13.39
C THR A 2 -21.24 -5.04 13.01
N LEU A 3 -21.93 -4.71 11.92
CA LEU A 3 -22.07 -3.31 11.46
C LEU A 3 -22.84 -2.48 12.51
N PRO A 4 -22.22 -1.45 13.11
CA PRO A 4 -22.89 -0.56 14.04
C PRO A 4 -24.04 0.19 13.35
N ARG A 5 -25.10 0.48 14.11
CA ARG A 5 -26.28 1.19 13.58
C ARG A 5 -25.92 2.54 12.93
N VAL A 6 -25.01 3.29 13.55
CA VAL A 6 -24.55 4.59 13.02
C VAL A 6 -23.91 4.45 11.64
N VAL A 7 -23.17 3.36 11.42
CA VAL A 7 -22.52 3.08 10.13
C VAL A 7 -23.59 2.79 9.08
N SER A 8 -24.60 1.98 9.40
CA SER A 8 -25.72 1.71 8.49
C SER A 8 -26.47 2.97 8.09
N GLU A 9 -26.75 3.86 9.04
CA GLU A 9 -27.42 5.14 8.79
C GLU A 9 -26.57 6.06 7.88
N ASN A 10 -25.26 6.13 8.12
CA ASN A 10 -24.33 6.90 7.29
C ASN A 10 -24.22 6.34 5.87
N VAL A 11 -24.10 5.01 5.71
CA VAL A 11 -24.06 4.36 4.40
C VAL A 11 -25.33 4.64 3.61
N LEU A 12 -26.51 4.49 4.23
CA LEU A 12 -27.79 4.76 3.56
C LEU A 12 -27.94 6.23 3.14
N ARG A 13 -27.45 7.16 3.97
CA ARG A 13 -27.43 8.59 3.64
C ARG A 13 -26.58 8.89 2.40
N LEU A 14 -25.37 8.32 2.35
CA LEU A 14 -24.40 8.57 1.27
C LEU A 14 -24.73 7.79 -0.01
N LYS A 15 -25.38 6.63 0.12
CA LYS A 15 -25.80 5.77 -0.99
C LYS A 15 -26.54 6.54 -2.07
N LYS A 16 -27.47 7.43 -1.70
CA LYS A 16 -28.28 8.16 -2.69
C LYS A 16 -27.37 8.95 -3.64
N ASN A 17 -26.46 9.75 -3.10
CA ASN A 17 -25.56 10.57 -3.89
C ASN A 17 -24.54 9.72 -4.67
N TYR A 18 -24.11 8.60 -4.08
CA TYR A 18 -23.26 7.63 -4.77
C TYR A 18 -23.93 7.02 -6.01
N ILE A 19 -25.20 6.62 -5.91
CA ILE A 19 -25.94 6.06 -7.04
C ILE A 19 -26.14 7.09 -8.17
N ASP A 20 -26.31 8.37 -7.80
CA ASP A 20 -26.36 9.47 -8.78
C ASP A 20 -24.96 9.68 -9.43
N TYR A 21 -23.89 9.65 -8.64
CA TYR A 21 -22.51 9.73 -9.13
C TYR A 21 -22.17 8.59 -10.10
N ARG A 22 -22.54 7.34 -9.80
CA ARG A 22 -22.37 6.20 -10.73
C ARG A 22 -23.06 6.39 -12.07
N SER A 23 -24.10 7.21 -12.11
CA SER A 23 -24.85 7.49 -13.34
C SER A 23 -24.17 8.57 -14.21
N THR A 24 -23.11 9.21 -13.72
CA THR A 24 -22.32 10.21 -14.47
C THR A 24 -21.28 9.53 -15.35
N GLU A 25 -20.76 10.26 -16.35
CA GLU A 25 -19.69 9.77 -17.22
C GLU A 25 -18.41 9.43 -16.43
N GLU A 26 -18.04 10.27 -15.45
CA GLU A 26 -16.87 10.02 -14.59
C GLU A 26 -17.06 8.76 -13.74
N GLY A 27 -18.25 8.57 -13.14
CA GLY A 27 -18.55 7.37 -12.37
C GLY A 27 -18.56 6.10 -13.21
N GLN A 28 -19.07 6.16 -14.44
CA GLN A 28 -19.10 5.02 -15.37
C GLN A 28 -17.70 4.63 -15.85
N GLU A 29 -16.85 5.61 -16.21
CA GLU A 29 -15.48 5.32 -16.66
C GLU A 29 -14.65 4.73 -15.52
N PHE A 30 -14.79 5.27 -14.31
CA PHE A 30 -14.12 4.76 -13.12
C PHE A 30 -14.49 3.29 -12.80
N GLU A 31 -15.77 2.96 -12.91
CA GLU A 31 -16.27 1.60 -12.71
C GLU A 31 -15.78 0.66 -13.82
N LYS A 32 -15.85 1.10 -15.07
CA LYS A 32 -15.40 0.32 -16.23
C LYS A 32 -13.91 -0.03 -16.13
N GLU A 33 -13.04 0.94 -15.82
CA GLU A 33 -11.60 0.72 -15.67
C GLU A 33 -11.31 -0.39 -14.65
N ARG A 34 -11.94 -0.35 -13.47
CA ARG A 34 -11.72 -1.37 -12.43
C ARG A 34 -12.31 -2.74 -12.78
N ARG A 35 -13.41 -2.79 -13.55
CA ARG A 35 -13.93 -4.06 -14.08
C ARG A 35 -13.00 -4.65 -15.16
N GLU A 36 -12.35 -3.82 -15.98
CA GLU A 36 -11.31 -4.29 -16.91
C GLU A 36 -10.11 -4.89 -16.15
N HIS A 37 -9.68 -4.25 -15.06
CA HIS A 37 -8.64 -4.81 -14.18
C HIS A 37 -9.07 -6.14 -13.54
N GLU A 38 -10.31 -6.23 -13.04
CA GLU A 38 -10.89 -7.47 -12.52
C GLU A 38 -10.78 -8.61 -13.54
N GLU A 39 -11.25 -8.40 -14.76
CA GLU A 39 -11.22 -9.39 -15.83
C GLU A 39 -9.79 -9.86 -16.15
N ASN A 40 -8.85 -8.92 -16.25
CA ASN A 40 -7.45 -9.21 -16.55
C ASN A 40 -6.78 -10.03 -15.43
N VAL A 41 -6.92 -9.59 -14.18
CA VAL A 41 -6.34 -10.30 -13.03
C VAL A 41 -6.94 -11.69 -12.88
N LYS A 42 -8.27 -11.82 -13.01
CA LYS A 42 -8.97 -13.11 -12.94
C LYS A 42 -8.50 -14.08 -14.03
N LYS A 43 -8.26 -13.57 -15.25
CA LYS A 43 -7.70 -14.37 -16.35
C LYS A 43 -6.26 -14.80 -16.07
N ILE A 44 -5.41 -13.89 -15.60
CA ILE A 44 -4.00 -14.20 -15.30
C ILE A 44 -3.89 -15.23 -14.16
N LEU A 45 -4.71 -15.09 -13.13
CA LEU A 45 -4.69 -15.95 -11.94
C LEU A 45 -5.58 -17.20 -12.05
N SER A 46 -6.17 -17.46 -13.22
CA SER A 46 -7.06 -18.60 -13.47
C SER A 46 -6.38 -19.96 -13.26
N ARG A 47 -7.16 -21.03 -13.05
CA ARG A 47 -6.62 -22.40 -12.90
C ARG A 47 -5.82 -22.87 -14.12
N GLU A 48 -6.13 -22.34 -15.31
CA GLU A 48 -5.48 -22.73 -16.57
C GLU A 48 -4.10 -22.07 -16.75
N THR A 49 -3.92 -20.89 -16.17
CA THR A 49 -2.75 -20.02 -16.36
C THR A 49 -1.81 -20.00 -15.17
N ILE A 50 -2.31 -20.21 -13.95
CA ILE A 50 -1.54 -20.02 -12.72
C ILE A 50 -0.27 -20.90 -12.63
N ASP A 51 -0.33 -22.13 -13.17
CA ASP A 51 0.83 -23.04 -13.22
C ASP A 51 1.89 -22.63 -14.25
N LYS A 52 1.54 -21.73 -15.18
CA LYS A 52 2.39 -21.29 -16.29
C LYS A 52 2.83 -19.83 -16.15
N LEU A 53 2.52 -19.16 -15.03
CA LEU A 53 2.89 -17.76 -14.82
C LEU A 53 4.40 -17.55 -14.99
N ASP A 54 4.82 -16.88 -16.05
CA ASP A 54 6.20 -16.45 -16.23
C ASP A 54 6.37 -14.98 -15.79
N GLU A 55 7.58 -14.45 -15.95
CA GLU A 55 7.89 -13.06 -15.64
C GLU A 55 6.99 -12.08 -16.41
N SER A 56 6.67 -12.38 -17.67
CA SER A 56 5.77 -11.56 -18.49
C SER A 56 4.35 -11.54 -17.92
N ALA A 57 3.82 -12.69 -17.51
CA ALA A 57 2.50 -12.77 -16.90
C ALA A 57 2.45 -12.07 -15.54
N LEU A 58 3.54 -12.11 -14.77
CA LEU A 58 3.67 -11.37 -13.50
C LEU A 58 3.78 -9.86 -13.72
N LEU A 59 4.43 -9.41 -14.80
CA LEU A 59 4.42 -8.00 -15.21
C LEU A 59 3.00 -7.55 -15.55
N SER A 60 2.28 -8.32 -16.38
CA SER A 60 0.88 -8.04 -16.69
C SER A 60 -0.02 -8.07 -15.46
N LEU A 61 0.28 -8.93 -14.47
CA LEU A 61 -0.43 -8.91 -13.19
C LEU A 61 -0.16 -7.60 -12.44
N ALA A 62 1.11 -7.17 -12.34
CA ALA A 62 1.48 -5.91 -11.71
C ALA A 62 0.87 -4.69 -12.42
N ASP A 63 0.71 -4.73 -13.74
CA ASP A 63 0.04 -3.70 -14.54
C ASP A 63 -1.45 -3.55 -14.19
N ASN A 64 -2.08 -4.64 -13.71
CA ASN A 64 -3.50 -4.67 -13.39
C ASN A 64 -3.81 -4.56 -11.89
N ILE A 65 -2.80 -4.27 -11.07
CA ILE A 65 -2.94 -3.99 -9.65
C ILE A 65 -2.71 -2.49 -9.47
N TYR A 66 -3.74 -1.77 -9.03
CA TYR A 66 -3.72 -0.33 -8.83
C TYR A 66 -2.61 0.10 -7.88
N ALA A 67 -2.35 -0.69 -6.83
CA ALA A 67 -1.24 -0.44 -5.90
C ALA A 67 0.16 -0.33 -6.58
N PHE A 68 0.31 -0.75 -7.85
CA PHE A 68 1.58 -0.79 -8.59
C PHE A 68 1.57 -0.10 -9.95
N MET A 69 0.44 0.50 -10.35
CA MET A 69 0.25 0.91 -11.74
C MET A 69 1.32 1.88 -12.26
N TRP A 70 1.89 2.69 -11.36
CA TRP A 70 2.86 3.74 -11.65
C TRP A 70 4.34 3.32 -11.52
N TRP A 71 4.64 2.09 -11.12
CA TRP A 71 6.03 1.63 -10.97
C TRP A 71 6.75 1.66 -12.33
N THR A 72 7.78 2.49 -12.46
CA THR A 72 8.47 2.74 -13.74
C THR A 72 9.36 1.57 -14.19
N ARG A 73 9.80 0.72 -13.26
CA ARG A 73 10.56 -0.52 -13.52
C ARG A 73 9.84 -1.71 -12.91
N LYS A 74 8.75 -2.15 -13.54
CA LYS A 74 7.95 -3.29 -13.06
C LYS A 74 8.72 -4.60 -13.10
N GLU A 75 9.78 -4.68 -13.90
CA GLU A 75 10.71 -5.81 -13.94
C GLU A 75 11.40 -5.96 -12.59
N TYR A 76 11.83 -4.87 -11.95
CA TYR A 76 12.43 -4.93 -10.62
C TYR A 76 11.45 -5.41 -9.55
N LEU A 77 10.18 -4.99 -9.66
CA LEU A 77 9.13 -5.43 -8.78
C LEU A 77 8.87 -6.94 -8.90
N VAL A 78 8.72 -7.43 -10.13
CA VAL A 78 8.52 -8.85 -10.40
C VAL A 78 9.72 -9.66 -9.93
N ASP A 79 10.94 -9.18 -10.18
CA ASP A 79 12.17 -9.75 -9.63
C ASP A 79 12.13 -9.84 -8.11
N TYR A 80 11.65 -8.79 -7.44
CA TYR A 80 11.56 -8.73 -5.99
C TYR A 80 10.51 -9.71 -5.45
N TRP A 81 9.37 -9.88 -6.12
CA TRP A 81 8.37 -10.90 -5.76
C TRP A 81 8.91 -12.32 -5.94
N ILE A 82 9.58 -12.59 -7.06
CA ILE A 82 10.19 -13.88 -7.36
C ILE A 82 11.25 -14.22 -6.31
N LYS A 83 12.19 -13.29 -6.04
CA LYS A 83 13.23 -13.46 -5.02
C LYS A 83 12.62 -13.58 -3.62
N GLY A 84 11.61 -12.78 -3.32
CA GLY A 84 10.89 -12.75 -2.05
C GLY A 84 10.12 -14.03 -1.72
N ALA A 85 9.74 -14.80 -2.73
CA ALA A 85 9.15 -16.14 -2.60
C ALA A 85 10.20 -17.27 -2.61
N GLY A 86 11.47 -16.96 -2.88
CA GLY A 86 12.53 -17.94 -3.06
C GLY A 86 12.52 -18.64 -4.42
N GLY A 87 12.01 -17.98 -5.46
CA GLY A 87 11.98 -18.44 -6.85
C GLY A 87 10.57 -18.46 -7.46
N LEU A 88 10.52 -18.47 -8.80
CA LEU A 88 9.27 -18.37 -9.56
C LEU A 88 8.31 -19.52 -9.29
N ASP A 89 8.82 -20.75 -9.19
CA ASP A 89 8.00 -21.94 -8.90
C ASP A 89 7.38 -21.88 -7.49
N ARG A 90 8.10 -21.33 -6.52
CA ARG A 90 7.56 -21.12 -5.16
C ARG A 90 6.52 -20.01 -5.15
N LEU A 91 6.73 -18.94 -5.90
CA LEU A 91 5.73 -17.89 -6.05
C LEU A 91 4.43 -18.44 -6.64
N ARG A 92 4.51 -19.23 -7.73
CA ARG A 92 3.35 -19.93 -8.32
C ARG A 92 2.63 -20.80 -7.30
N HIS A 93 3.39 -21.62 -6.56
CA HIS A 93 2.84 -22.49 -5.52
C HIS A 93 2.11 -21.67 -4.43
N HIS A 94 2.71 -20.60 -3.92
CA HIS A 94 2.09 -19.76 -2.91
C HIS A 94 0.84 -19.03 -3.43
N LEU A 95 0.84 -18.54 -4.67
CA LEU A 95 -0.36 -17.97 -5.30
C LEU A 95 -1.48 -19.02 -5.43
N LYS A 96 -1.16 -20.25 -5.81
CA LYS A 96 -2.15 -21.35 -5.86
C LYS A 96 -2.72 -21.66 -4.48
N GLU A 97 -1.87 -21.76 -3.46
CA GLU A 97 -2.31 -21.97 -2.09
C GLU A 97 -3.14 -20.79 -1.56
N LEU A 98 -2.86 -19.56 -2.00
CA LEU A 98 -3.67 -18.41 -1.66
C LEU A 98 -5.04 -18.48 -2.31
N LEU A 99 -5.16 -18.90 -3.57
CA LEU A 99 -6.40 -18.76 -4.34
C LEU A 99 -7.28 -20.01 -4.38
N TYR A 100 -6.69 -21.20 -4.32
CA TYR A 100 -7.36 -22.46 -4.67
C TYR A 100 -7.28 -23.56 -3.62
N SER A 101 -6.58 -23.35 -2.50
CA SER A 101 -6.53 -24.33 -1.40
C SER A 101 -7.87 -24.38 -0.65
N ASP A 102 -8.24 -25.56 -0.16
CA ASP A 102 -9.44 -25.78 0.66
C ASP A 102 -9.31 -25.29 2.12
N ARG A 103 -8.11 -24.83 2.52
CA ARG A 103 -7.87 -24.19 3.82
C ARG A 103 -8.69 -22.91 4.00
N SER A 104 -8.91 -22.54 5.26
CA SER A 104 -9.66 -21.34 5.60
C SER A 104 -8.97 -20.08 5.05
N LEU A 105 -9.76 -19.03 4.77
CA LEU A 105 -9.20 -17.75 4.30
C LEU A 105 -8.12 -17.21 5.25
N PRO A 106 -8.31 -17.20 6.59
CA PRO A 106 -7.26 -16.75 7.50
C PRO A 106 -5.94 -17.49 7.32
N GLU A 107 -5.98 -18.83 7.21
CA GLU A 107 -4.78 -19.65 7.04
C GLU A 107 -4.08 -19.39 5.71
N ARG A 108 -4.83 -19.31 4.60
CA ARG A 108 -4.28 -19.02 3.27
C ARG A 108 -3.60 -17.66 3.23
N PHE A 109 -4.28 -16.64 3.76
CA PHE A 109 -3.79 -15.26 3.80
C PHE A 109 -2.51 -15.13 4.63
N ASP A 110 -2.52 -15.63 5.87
CA ASP A 110 -1.35 -15.56 6.76
C ASP A 110 -0.17 -16.39 6.24
N THR A 111 -0.46 -17.55 5.63
CA THR A 111 0.58 -18.38 5.00
C THR A 111 1.24 -17.65 3.84
N PHE A 112 0.46 -16.99 2.98
CA PHE A 112 1.01 -16.23 1.86
C PHE A 112 1.91 -15.08 2.34
N ARG A 113 1.41 -14.24 3.26
CA ARG A 113 2.17 -13.10 3.82
C ARG A 113 3.49 -13.50 4.48
N ARG A 114 3.50 -14.67 5.12
CA ARG A 114 4.72 -15.18 5.78
C ARG A 114 5.79 -15.57 4.77
N ASN A 115 5.39 -16.18 3.65
CA ASN A 115 6.31 -16.84 2.72
C ASN A 115 6.64 -16.02 1.47
N VAL A 116 5.86 -15.00 1.14
CA VAL A 116 6.09 -14.15 -0.04
C VAL A 116 6.39 -12.73 0.41
N LYS A 117 7.64 -12.28 0.21
CA LYS A 117 8.05 -10.89 0.46
C LYS A 117 7.81 -10.01 -0.76
N GLY A 118 7.66 -8.70 -0.51
CA GLY A 118 7.41 -7.71 -1.55
C GLY A 118 5.97 -7.59 -2.04
N ILE A 119 5.08 -8.46 -1.55
CA ILE A 119 3.63 -8.36 -1.76
C ILE A 119 2.95 -8.00 -0.44
N GLY A 120 2.63 -6.72 -0.28
CA GLY A 120 2.01 -6.15 0.92
C GLY A 120 0.50 -6.37 1.00
N VAL A 121 -0.12 -6.00 2.13
CA VAL A 121 -1.53 -6.28 2.42
C VAL A 121 -2.46 -5.74 1.34
N ALA A 122 -2.30 -4.48 0.92
CA ALA A 122 -3.14 -3.87 -0.11
C ALA A 122 -3.17 -4.72 -1.39
N MET A 123 -1.99 -5.14 -1.89
CA MET A 123 -1.87 -5.99 -3.07
C MET A 123 -2.56 -7.34 -2.91
N ILE A 124 -2.38 -8.00 -1.76
CA ILE A 124 -2.95 -9.32 -1.53
C ILE A 124 -4.48 -9.20 -1.55
N THR A 125 -5.03 -8.21 -0.86
CA THR A 125 -6.47 -8.01 -0.81
C THR A 125 -7.05 -7.54 -2.15
N GLU A 126 -6.30 -6.77 -2.93
CA GLU A 126 -6.67 -6.35 -4.27
C GLU A 126 -6.67 -7.52 -5.26
N MET A 127 -5.60 -8.34 -5.28
CA MET A 127 -5.56 -9.58 -6.07
C MET A 127 -6.72 -10.52 -5.72
N LEU A 128 -7.02 -10.68 -4.42
CA LEU A 128 -8.14 -11.50 -3.97
C LEU A 128 -9.49 -10.92 -4.43
N THR A 129 -9.68 -9.61 -4.30
CA THR A 129 -10.92 -8.93 -4.72
C THR A 129 -11.13 -9.09 -6.22
N TYR A 130 -10.12 -8.80 -7.04
CA TYR A 130 -10.23 -8.98 -8.49
C TYR A 130 -10.37 -10.45 -8.91
N PHE A 131 -9.80 -11.37 -8.14
CA PHE A 131 -10.00 -12.80 -8.39
C PHE A 131 -11.46 -13.24 -8.14
N ASN A 132 -12.08 -12.74 -7.06
CA ASN A 132 -13.48 -13.01 -6.75
C ASN A 132 -14.10 -11.88 -5.89
N PRO A 133 -14.76 -10.89 -6.51
CA PRO A 133 -15.29 -9.73 -5.79
C PRO A 133 -16.54 -10.06 -4.96
N GLU A 134 -17.18 -11.22 -5.17
CA GLU A 134 -18.28 -11.67 -4.31
C GLU A 134 -17.76 -12.13 -2.93
N GLU A 135 -16.49 -12.53 -2.85
CA GLU A 135 -15.92 -13.15 -1.65
C GLU A 135 -14.93 -12.26 -0.90
N TYR A 136 -14.15 -11.46 -1.62
CA TYR A 136 -13.01 -10.72 -1.07
C TYR A 136 -13.14 -9.23 -1.34
N GLY A 137 -12.77 -8.40 -0.36
CA GLY A 137 -12.76 -6.94 -0.48
C GLY A 137 -11.38 -6.36 -0.23
N ILE A 138 -11.15 -5.15 -0.72
CA ILE A 138 -9.87 -4.45 -0.62
C ILE A 138 -9.68 -3.90 0.80
N TRP A 139 -8.45 -3.98 1.31
CA TRP A 139 -8.05 -3.34 2.55
C TRP A 139 -6.74 -2.57 2.39
N ASN A 140 -6.79 -1.28 2.70
CA ASN A 140 -5.64 -0.41 2.76
C ASN A 140 -5.91 0.74 3.76
N ARG A 141 -4.95 1.66 3.91
CA ARG A 141 -5.06 2.81 4.81
C ARG A 141 -6.27 3.70 4.47
N ARG A 142 -6.46 4.05 3.20
CA ARG A 142 -7.58 4.89 2.75
C ARG A 142 -8.93 4.25 3.10
N ILE A 143 -9.07 2.94 2.86
CA ILE A 143 -10.28 2.19 3.23
C ILE A 143 -10.50 2.21 4.75
N LYS A 144 -9.45 2.01 5.54
CA LYS A 144 -9.51 2.12 7.01
C LYS A 144 -10.05 3.49 7.44
N GLU A 145 -9.51 4.58 6.88
CA GLU A 145 -9.91 5.95 7.20
C GLU A 145 -11.38 6.21 6.88
N VAL A 146 -11.87 5.75 5.72
CA VAL A 146 -13.29 5.86 5.37
C VAL A 146 -14.18 5.09 6.32
N LEU A 147 -13.79 3.86 6.69
CA LEU A 147 -14.60 3.10 7.64
C LEU A 147 -14.68 3.80 9.00
N ILE A 148 -13.56 4.38 9.47
CA ILE A 148 -13.55 5.20 10.69
C ILE A 148 -14.50 6.40 10.53
N SER A 149 -14.44 7.13 9.42
CA SER A 149 -15.32 8.30 9.19
C SER A 149 -16.80 7.93 9.09
N LEU A 150 -17.12 6.69 8.69
CA LEU A 150 -18.47 6.14 8.73
C LEU A 150 -18.94 5.74 10.14
N GLY A 151 -18.03 5.69 11.13
CA GLY A 151 -18.31 5.33 12.53
C GLY A 151 -17.90 3.90 12.91
N MET A 152 -17.04 3.24 12.14
CA MET A 152 -16.48 1.92 12.48
C MET A 152 -15.26 2.05 13.40
N ASP A 153 -15.43 2.54 14.62
CA ASP A 153 -14.30 2.80 15.54
C ASP A 153 -13.43 1.56 15.81
N ASP A 154 -14.00 0.35 15.78
CA ASP A 154 -13.27 -0.89 16.00
C ASP A 154 -12.16 -1.12 14.96
N VAL A 155 -12.30 -0.61 13.74
CA VAL A 155 -11.28 -0.76 12.69
C VAL A 155 -10.06 0.12 12.93
N SER A 156 -10.13 1.12 13.82
CA SER A 156 -9.00 1.97 14.19
C SER A 156 -7.82 1.17 14.75
N LYS A 157 -8.13 0.05 15.44
CA LYS A 157 -7.16 -0.85 16.05
C LYS A 157 -6.49 -1.79 15.05
N ILE A 158 -7.07 -1.95 13.86
CA ILE A 158 -6.54 -2.85 12.83
C ILE A 158 -5.47 -2.10 12.03
N SER A 159 -4.30 -2.71 11.89
CA SER A 159 -3.23 -2.12 11.09
C SER A 159 -3.52 -2.29 9.59
N PRO A 160 -3.31 -1.25 8.75
CA PRO A 160 -3.40 -1.40 7.30
C PRO A 160 -2.32 -2.34 6.74
N ASN A 161 -1.16 -2.44 7.40
CA ASN A 161 0.01 -3.18 6.90
C ASN A 161 0.28 -4.51 7.63
N LYS A 162 -0.19 -4.64 8.88
CA LYS A 162 0.00 -5.83 9.73
C LYS A 162 -1.26 -6.69 9.87
N LEU A 163 -2.15 -6.62 8.89
CA LEU A 163 -3.43 -7.33 8.86
C LEU A 163 -3.27 -8.85 9.00
N THR A 164 -3.86 -9.45 10.01
CA THR A 164 -3.97 -10.91 10.14
C THR A 164 -5.12 -11.45 9.29
N GLY A 165 -5.05 -12.73 8.93
CA GLY A 165 -6.11 -13.40 8.18
C GLY A 165 -7.46 -13.38 8.90
N GLN A 166 -7.47 -13.39 10.25
CA GLN A 166 -8.70 -13.29 11.05
C GLN A 166 -9.30 -11.88 11.01
N GLU A 167 -8.46 -10.85 11.14
CA GLU A 167 -8.91 -9.47 10.96
C GLU A 167 -9.45 -9.25 9.55
N TYR A 168 -8.77 -9.81 8.53
CA TYR A 168 -9.22 -9.70 7.15
C TYR A 168 -10.59 -10.34 6.92
N ALA A 169 -10.80 -11.57 7.40
CA ALA A 169 -12.11 -12.23 7.34
C ALA A 169 -13.20 -11.43 8.07
N SER A 170 -12.86 -10.80 9.20
CA SER A 170 -13.78 -9.96 9.94
C SER A 170 -14.12 -8.66 9.19
N ILE A 171 -13.16 -8.04 8.49
CA ILE A 171 -13.38 -6.88 7.63
C ILE A 171 -14.28 -7.26 6.46
N ILE A 172 -14.02 -8.38 5.77
CA ILE A 172 -14.86 -8.86 4.66
C ILE A 172 -16.31 -9.00 5.09
N LYS A 173 -16.57 -9.52 6.30
CA LYS A 173 -17.94 -9.61 6.81
C LYS A 173 -18.61 -8.22 6.89
N THR A 174 -17.89 -7.22 7.40
CA THR A 174 -18.37 -5.84 7.43
C THR A 174 -18.61 -5.28 6.03
N LEU A 175 -17.70 -5.51 5.08
CA LEU A 175 -17.86 -5.06 3.70
C LEU A 175 -19.06 -5.73 3.01
N LYS A 176 -19.32 -7.01 3.28
CA LYS A 176 -20.52 -7.72 2.79
C LYS A 176 -21.81 -7.12 3.38
N GLU A 177 -21.80 -6.72 4.64
CA GLU A 177 -22.93 -6.00 5.25
C GLU A 177 -23.15 -4.63 4.59
N ILE A 178 -22.09 -3.91 4.23
CA ILE A 178 -22.18 -2.66 3.45
C ILE A 178 -22.72 -2.92 2.03
N ALA A 179 -22.24 -3.96 1.34
CA ALA A 179 -22.75 -4.35 0.03
C ALA A 179 -24.28 -4.54 0.05
N HIS A 180 -24.80 -5.24 1.07
CA HIS A 180 -26.24 -5.41 1.23
C HIS A 180 -27.00 -4.07 1.37
N LEU A 181 -26.44 -3.08 2.06
CA LEU A 181 -27.04 -1.76 2.17
C LEU A 181 -27.00 -0.99 0.84
N LEU A 182 -25.97 -1.20 0.02
CA LEU A 182 -25.82 -0.56 -1.29
C LEU A 182 -26.81 -1.07 -2.34
N ARG A 183 -27.45 -2.22 -2.13
CA ARG A 183 -28.41 -2.80 -3.09
C ARG A 183 -29.48 -1.79 -3.51
N ASP A 184 -29.53 -1.49 -4.79
CA ASP A 184 -30.56 -0.69 -5.42
C ASP A 184 -31.26 -1.54 -6.51
N PRO A 185 -32.57 -1.78 -6.43
CA PRO A 185 -33.24 -2.70 -7.36
C PRO A 185 -33.12 -2.32 -8.85
N GLU A 186 -32.94 -1.03 -9.16
CA GLU A 186 -32.92 -0.54 -10.52
C GLU A 186 -31.49 -0.35 -11.03
N LYS A 187 -30.60 0.19 -10.19
CA LYS A 187 -29.26 0.63 -10.61
C LYS A 187 -28.12 -0.25 -10.09
N LEU A 188 -28.33 -1.01 -9.02
CA LEU A 188 -27.30 -1.87 -8.41
C LEU A 188 -27.93 -3.08 -7.69
N PRO A 189 -28.52 -4.04 -8.42
CA PRO A 189 -29.34 -5.08 -7.82
C PRO A 189 -28.54 -6.10 -7.00
N ASN A 190 -27.31 -6.39 -7.43
CA ASN A 190 -26.42 -7.39 -6.85
C ASN A 190 -25.03 -6.80 -6.62
N PRO A 191 -24.88 -5.89 -5.64
CA PRO A 191 -23.58 -5.30 -5.34
C PRO A 191 -22.60 -6.37 -4.83
N ASP A 192 -21.39 -6.35 -5.35
CA ASP A 192 -20.26 -7.13 -4.84
C ASP A 192 -19.30 -6.25 -4.01
N LEU A 193 -18.16 -6.80 -3.58
CA LEU A 193 -17.20 -6.05 -2.77
C LEU A 193 -16.33 -5.08 -3.58
N LEU A 194 -16.33 -5.18 -4.91
CA LEU A 194 -15.71 -4.18 -5.77
C LEU A 194 -16.64 -2.95 -5.90
N ASP A 195 -17.97 -3.15 -5.94
CA ASP A 195 -18.93 -2.04 -5.80
C ASP A 195 -18.80 -1.32 -4.45
N VAL A 196 -18.53 -2.07 -3.37
CA VAL A 196 -18.23 -1.47 -2.06
C VAL A 196 -16.94 -0.64 -2.11
N ASP A 197 -15.89 -1.12 -2.75
CA ASP A 197 -14.65 -0.35 -2.94
C ASP A 197 -14.93 0.99 -3.66
N TYR A 198 -15.76 0.97 -4.71
CA TYR A 198 -16.12 2.19 -5.45
C TYR A 198 -16.89 3.18 -4.57
N PHE A 199 -17.80 2.67 -3.73
CA PHE A 199 -18.53 3.51 -2.79
C PHE A 199 -17.60 4.15 -1.76
N LEU A 200 -16.66 3.39 -1.20
CA LEU A 200 -15.69 3.92 -0.23
C LEU A 200 -14.74 4.93 -0.89
N TYR A 201 -14.35 4.71 -2.14
CA TYR A 201 -13.60 5.69 -2.92
C TYR A 201 -14.39 6.98 -3.17
N TYR A 202 -15.67 6.89 -3.52
CA TYR A 202 -16.54 8.06 -3.67
C TYR A 202 -16.58 8.90 -2.38
N ILE A 203 -16.60 8.26 -1.21
CA ILE A 203 -16.54 8.96 0.09
C ILE A 203 -15.21 9.69 0.26
N LEU A 204 -14.08 9.08 -0.11
CA LEU A 204 -12.78 9.75 -0.07
C LEU A 204 -12.75 11.00 -0.95
N MET A 205 -13.32 10.89 -2.15
CA MET A 205 -13.38 11.99 -3.12
C MET A 205 -14.11 13.20 -2.54
N ILE A 206 -15.30 13.00 -1.95
CA ILE A 206 -16.08 14.09 -1.37
C ILE A 206 -15.49 14.59 -0.03
N ALA A 207 -14.80 13.73 0.74
CA ALA A 207 -14.16 14.13 1.99
C ALA A 207 -12.93 15.03 1.77
N LYS A 208 -12.21 14.85 0.65
CA LYS A 208 -11.10 15.73 0.27
C LYS A 208 -11.54 17.18 -0.02
N GLU A 209 -12.83 17.42 -0.26
CA GLU A 209 -13.37 18.78 -0.45
C GLU A 209 -13.64 19.50 0.90
N GLU A 210 -13.59 18.78 2.02
CA GLU A 210 -13.84 19.30 3.38
C GLU A 210 -12.61 19.04 4.29
N GLU A 211 -11.50 19.77 4.09
CA GLU A 211 -10.24 19.59 4.83
C GLU A 211 -10.42 19.67 6.36
N HIS A 212 -10.20 18.57 7.09
CA HIS A 212 -9.69 18.54 8.48
C HIS A 212 -8.71 17.34 8.62
N GLU A 213 -7.45 17.60 8.97
CA GLU A 213 -6.43 16.56 9.26
C GLU A 213 -6.57 16.05 10.71
N PRO A 214 -6.84 14.75 10.96
CA PRO A 214 -6.72 14.18 12.30
C PRO A 214 -5.25 13.95 12.71
N GLU A 215 -4.97 13.99 14.01
CA GLU A 215 -3.69 13.54 14.59
C GLU A 215 -3.58 12.00 14.49
N GLU A 216 -2.84 11.50 13.50
CA GLU A 216 -2.74 10.07 13.19
C GLU A 216 -1.55 9.38 13.88
N ALA A 217 -1.79 8.15 14.36
CA ALA A 217 -0.77 7.25 14.88
C ALA A 217 -0.26 6.32 13.76
N TYR A 218 0.96 6.55 13.27
CA TYR A 218 1.58 5.76 12.20
C TYR A 218 2.33 4.52 12.70
N ASP A 219 2.37 3.45 11.88
CA ASP A 219 3.23 2.28 12.10
C ASP A 219 4.58 2.42 11.35
N HIS A 220 5.65 1.79 11.84
CA HIS A 220 6.99 1.92 11.25
C HIS A 220 7.03 1.48 9.79
N ASP A 221 6.44 0.31 9.49
CA ASP A 221 6.39 -0.24 8.14
C ASP A 221 5.58 0.67 7.19
N GLU A 222 4.65 1.46 7.72
CA GLU A 222 3.84 2.40 6.96
C GLU A 222 4.67 3.56 6.43
N ILE A 223 5.46 4.19 7.31
CA ILE A 223 6.36 5.27 6.93
C ILE A 223 7.45 4.75 5.99
N VAL A 224 7.98 3.55 6.23
CA VAL A 224 8.90 2.87 5.31
C VAL A 224 8.26 2.74 3.91
N ASN A 225 7.02 2.25 3.82
CA ASN A 225 6.33 2.12 2.53
C ASN A 225 6.08 3.48 1.85
N MET A 226 5.72 4.52 2.61
CA MET A 226 5.57 5.88 2.08
C MET A 226 6.90 6.40 1.51
N LEU A 227 8.02 6.21 2.22
CA LEU A 227 9.34 6.57 1.72
C LEU A 227 9.70 5.80 0.44
N LEU A 228 9.40 4.50 0.38
CA LEU A 228 9.61 3.72 -0.84
C LEU A 228 8.75 4.24 -2.00
N ASN A 229 7.52 4.67 -1.72
CA ASN A 229 6.61 5.21 -2.73
C ASN A 229 7.09 6.58 -3.23
N ILE A 230 7.45 7.50 -2.34
CA ILE A 230 7.97 8.81 -2.73
C ILE A 230 9.25 8.64 -3.56
N GLY A 231 10.20 7.82 -3.10
CA GLY A 231 11.47 7.61 -3.81
C GLY A 231 11.25 7.08 -5.23
N LYS A 232 10.40 6.07 -5.41
CA LYS A 232 10.07 5.57 -6.74
C LYS A 232 9.33 6.62 -7.57
N GLY A 233 8.41 7.38 -6.98
CA GLY A 233 7.64 8.42 -7.67
C GLY A 233 8.54 9.51 -8.24
N LEU A 234 9.67 9.74 -7.59
CA LEU A 234 10.74 10.64 -8.03
C LEU A 234 11.77 9.97 -8.96
N GLY A 235 11.61 8.68 -9.29
CA GLY A 235 12.47 7.93 -10.20
C GLY A 235 13.71 7.28 -9.59
N PHE A 236 13.79 7.14 -8.26
CA PHE A 236 14.87 6.42 -7.60
C PHE A 236 14.66 4.90 -7.65
N ASP A 237 15.76 4.14 -7.78
CA ASP A 237 15.78 2.72 -7.45
C ASP A 237 15.76 2.61 -5.91
N VAL A 238 14.70 2.05 -5.31
CA VAL A 238 14.58 2.00 -3.84
C VAL A 238 14.66 0.59 -3.29
N SER A 239 15.11 0.45 -2.05
CA SER A 239 15.19 -0.82 -1.32
C SER A 239 14.88 -0.61 0.15
N SER A 240 14.32 -1.62 0.82
CA SER A 240 14.09 -1.62 2.27
C SER A 240 14.79 -2.80 2.96
N GLU A 241 15.02 -2.67 4.26
CA GLU A 241 15.74 -3.64 5.10
C GLU A 241 17.13 -4.03 4.53
N VAL A 242 17.90 -3.05 4.07
CA VAL A 242 19.19 -3.31 3.41
C VAL A 242 20.26 -3.64 4.45
N PRO A 243 20.90 -4.82 4.39
CA PRO A 243 22.00 -5.14 5.31
C PRO A 243 23.24 -4.30 4.95
N LEU A 244 23.78 -3.58 5.93
CA LEU A 244 25.01 -2.79 5.75
C LEU A 244 26.27 -3.68 5.88
N VAL A 245 26.44 -4.35 7.03
CA VAL A 245 27.38 -5.44 7.37
C VAL A 245 26.89 -6.04 8.71
N THR A 246 27.24 -7.29 9.03
CA THR A 246 26.91 -8.06 10.26
C THR A 246 26.09 -7.34 11.33
N GLY A 247 24.78 -7.63 11.35
CA GLY A 247 23.86 -7.28 12.43
C GLY A 247 23.11 -5.96 12.28
N THR A 248 23.43 -5.13 11.28
CA THR A 248 22.71 -3.86 11.02
C THR A 248 21.91 -3.89 9.73
N LYS A 249 20.65 -3.45 9.83
CA LYS A 249 19.73 -3.24 8.69
C LYS A 249 19.36 -1.77 8.64
N ILE A 250 19.40 -1.19 7.43
CA ILE A 250 18.83 0.13 7.15
C ILE A 250 17.35 -0.03 6.78
N ASP A 251 16.50 0.90 7.22
CA ASP A 251 15.08 0.91 6.86
C ASP A 251 14.84 1.15 5.37
N VAL A 252 15.33 2.25 4.78
CA VAL A 252 15.15 2.57 3.35
C VAL A 252 16.42 3.15 2.72
N VAL A 253 16.68 2.75 1.47
CA VAL A 253 17.71 3.35 0.59
C VAL A 253 17.06 3.80 -0.71
N TRP A 254 17.34 5.04 -1.12
CA TRP A 254 17.06 5.53 -2.47
C TRP A 254 18.37 5.64 -3.24
N LEU A 255 18.45 4.98 -4.39
CA LEU A 255 19.61 4.92 -5.27
C LEU A 255 19.27 5.64 -6.58
N ALA A 256 20.13 6.56 -7.00
CA ALA A 256 20.11 7.09 -8.36
C ALA A 256 21.42 6.74 -9.08
N LYS A 257 21.29 6.16 -10.27
CA LYS A 257 22.42 5.90 -11.17
C LYS A 257 22.60 7.09 -12.10
N ILE A 258 23.76 7.75 -12.03
CA ILE A 258 24.09 8.86 -12.95
C ILE A 258 24.88 8.29 -14.11
N GLY A 259 24.19 7.68 -15.08
CA GLY A 259 24.82 7.12 -16.29
C GLY A 259 26.07 6.28 -15.96
N ASN A 260 27.21 6.66 -16.54
CA ASN A 260 28.51 6.00 -16.30
C ASN A 260 29.34 6.67 -15.18
N LEU A 261 28.82 7.74 -14.55
CA LEU A 261 29.54 8.54 -13.55
C LEU A 261 29.47 7.95 -12.14
N GLY A 262 28.63 6.94 -11.93
CA GLY A 262 28.50 6.21 -10.68
C GLY A 262 27.09 6.23 -10.12
N GLU A 263 27.00 5.95 -8.82
CA GLU A 263 25.75 5.89 -8.07
C GLU A 263 25.78 6.85 -6.88
N LEU A 264 24.61 7.37 -6.53
CA LEU A 264 24.40 8.15 -5.31
C LEU A 264 23.26 7.54 -4.50
N LYS A 265 23.41 7.58 -3.18
CA LYS A 265 22.46 7.00 -2.22
C LYS A 265 21.96 8.05 -1.23
N TYR A 266 20.69 7.94 -0.91
CA TYR A 266 20.06 8.53 0.26
C TYR A 266 19.60 7.41 1.18
N VAL A 267 19.94 7.50 2.46
CA VAL A 267 19.63 6.47 3.45
C VAL A 267 18.66 7.05 4.47
N PHE A 268 17.61 6.32 4.81
CA PHE A 268 16.58 6.76 5.75
C PHE A 268 16.46 5.76 6.89
N GLU A 269 16.35 6.28 8.11
CA GLU A 269 15.97 5.54 9.32
C GLU A 269 14.70 6.15 9.89
N VAL A 270 13.72 5.30 10.19
CA VAL A 270 12.42 5.69 10.71
C VAL A 270 12.36 5.40 12.22
N GLN A 271 12.09 6.44 13.01
CA GLN A 271 11.91 6.33 14.46
C GLN A 271 10.46 6.65 14.83
N ILE A 272 9.72 5.60 15.20
CA ILE A 272 8.41 5.74 15.83
C ILE A 272 8.47 5.25 17.28
N LYS A 273 9.10 4.10 17.49
CA LYS A 273 9.35 3.46 18.80
C LYS A 273 10.67 2.71 18.70
N GLY A 274 11.48 2.74 19.76
CA GLY A 274 12.76 2.02 19.79
C GLY A 274 13.89 2.84 20.37
N SER A 275 15.12 2.31 20.29
CA SER A 275 16.32 2.98 20.80
C SER A 275 16.85 3.99 19.78
N MET A 276 16.89 5.25 20.19
CA MET A 276 17.51 6.34 19.43
C MET A 276 19.00 6.07 19.13
N ASP A 277 19.73 5.44 20.05
CA ASP A 277 21.11 5.01 19.83
C ASP A 277 21.26 4.08 18.63
N SER A 278 20.30 3.17 18.44
CA SER A 278 20.31 2.22 17.33
C SER A 278 20.16 2.95 15.99
N LEU A 279 19.22 3.89 15.92
CA LEU A 279 19.06 4.77 14.76
C LEU A 279 20.35 5.55 14.47
N LEU A 280 20.95 6.18 15.49
CA LEU A 280 22.15 6.99 15.30
C LEU A 280 23.35 6.13 14.84
N ILE A 281 23.52 4.94 15.41
CA ILE A 281 24.55 3.98 14.98
C ILE A 281 24.35 3.58 13.52
N ASN A 282 23.12 3.31 13.10
CA ASN A 282 22.81 2.96 11.71
C ASN A 282 23.17 4.11 10.76
N LEU A 283 22.76 5.34 11.09
CA LEU A 283 23.06 6.54 10.29
C LEU A 283 24.58 6.83 10.23
N VAL A 284 25.31 6.65 11.34
CA VAL A 284 26.78 6.79 11.37
C VAL A 284 27.45 5.75 10.48
N ARG A 285 26.99 4.50 10.48
CA ARG A 285 27.56 3.45 9.62
C ARG A 285 27.25 3.72 8.15
N ALA A 286 26.01 4.11 7.85
CA ALA A 286 25.60 4.44 6.50
C ALA A 286 26.38 5.63 5.92
N SER A 287 26.64 6.66 6.74
CA SER A 287 27.31 7.88 6.28
C SER A 287 28.78 7.68 5.87
N GLN A 288 29.39 6.55 6.27
CA GLN A 288 30.75 6.17 5.89
C GLN A 288 30.85 5.64 4.46
N ASP A 289 29.74 5.19 3.85
CA ASP A 289 29.73 4.84 2.43
C ASP A 289 29.91 6.13 1.59
N PRO A 290 30.95 6.22 0.74
CA PRO A 290 31.21 7.41 -0.06
C PRO A 290 30.11 7.71 -1.11
N THR A 291 29.30 6.72 -1.47
CA THR A 291 28.15 6.90 -2.37
C THR A 291 26.95 7.49 -1.64
N VAL A 292 26.92 7.47 -0.30
CA VAL A 292 25.84 8.05 0.51
C VAL A 292 26.02 9.56 0.63
N GLN A 293 25.11 10.28 0.00
CA GLN A 293 25.10 11.74 -0.05
C GLN A 293 24.48 12.35 1.20
N LYS A 294 23.35 11.79 1.66
CA LYS A 294 22.68 12.18 2.90
C LYS A 294 22.15 10.95 3.63
N VAL A 295 22.11 11.08 4.95
CA VAL A 295 21.40 10.16 5.84
C VAL A 295 20.24 10.94 6.47
N VAL A 296 19.06 10.34 6.56
CA VAL A 296 17.82 11.02 6.89
C VAL A 296 17.18 10.35 8.10
N ALA A 297 16.97 11.11 9.18
CA ALA A 297 16.17 10.66 10.30
C ALA A 297 14.70 11.07 10.08
N VAL A 298 13.80 10.10 10.14
CA VAL A 298 12.36 10.30 9.92
C VAL A 298 11.61 9.96 11.20
N ALA A 299 10.94 10.95 11.81
CA ALA A 299 10.20 10.76 13.06
C ALA A 299 9.09 11.79 13.23
N ASN A 300 8.32 11.70 14.31
CA ASN A 300 7.44 12.80 14.72
C ASN A 300 8.29 14.00 15.23
N GLU A 301 7.67 15.17 15.35
CA GLU A 301 8.40 16.39 15.74
C GLU A 301 9.11 16.26 17.10
N GLU A 302 8.46 15.65 18.10
CA GLU A 302 9.04 15.47 19.42
C GLU A 302 10.29 14.59 19.41
N GLU A 303 10.26 13.48 18.66
CA GLU A 303 11.40 12.57 18.50
C GLU A 303 12.50 13.20 17.64
N LEU A 304 12.15 13.95 16.58
CA LEU A 304 13.16 14.66 15.78
C LEU A 304 13.95 15.67 16.62
N GLU A 305 13.31 16.38 17.55
CA GLU A 305 14.03 17.28 18.45
C GLU A 305 15.00 16.53 19.37
N LYS A 306 14.64 15.35 19.86
CA LYS A 306 15.56 14.50 20.64
C LYS A 306 16.75 14.05 19.80
N ILE A 307 16.50 13.56 18.58
CA ILE A 307 17.55 13.09 17.65
C ILE A 307 18.48 14.25 17.29
N LYS A 308 17.96 15.45 17.02
CA LYS A 308 18.76 16.67 16.76
C LYS A 308 19.71 16.97 17.92
N ASN A 309 19.19 16.96 19.15
CA ASN A 309 19.99 17.24 20.33
C ASN A 309 21.11 16.22 20.54
N GLU A 310 20.83 14.92 20.42
CA GLU A 310 21.84 13.88 20.62
C GLU A 310 22.88 13.84 19.50
N SER A 311 22.44 13.94 18.24
CA SER A 311 23.31 13.93 17.06
C SER A 311 24.19 15.17 16.94
N SER A 312 23.88 16.27 17.63
CA SER A 312 24.72 17.49 17.64
C SER A 312 26.16 17.24 18.10
N THR A 313 26.36 16.20 18.92
CA THR A 313 27.68 15.78 19.41
C THR A 313 28.45 14.91 18.39
N LEU A 314 27.76 14.37 17.38
CA LEU A 314 28.29 13.44 16.38
C LEU A 314 28.78 14.20 15.13
N LYS A 315 30.00 14.75 15.19
CA LYS A 315 30.61 15.49 14.07
C LYS A 315 30.64 14.73 12.73
N ILE A 316 30.68 13.39 12.76
CA ILE A 316 30.67 12.55 11.55
C ILE A 316 29.37 12.71 10.73
N LEU A 317 28.29 13.17 11.37
CA LEU A 317 26.99 13.34 10.74
C LEU A 317 26.67 14.79 10.34
N SER A 318 27.44 15.79 10.78
CA SER A 318 27.05 17.21 10.72
C SER A 318 26.60 17.69 9.34
N ASP A 319 27.30 17.24 8.30
CA ASP A 319 27.08 17.73 6.94
C ASP A 319 26.19 16.78 6.13
N LYS A 320 25.90 15.58 6.64
CA LYS A 320 25.16 14.52 5.95
C LYS A 320 23.78 14.24 6.53
N LEU A 321 23.57 14.49 7.83
CA LEU A 321 22.30 14.22 8.51
C LEU A 321 21.28 15.30 8.20
N VAL A 322 20.10 14.87 7.80
CA VAL A 322 18.91 15.71 7.63
C VAL A 322 17.72 15.06 8.33
N PHE A 323 16.71 15.87 8.63
CA PHE A 323 15.53 15.47 9.39
C PHE A 323 14.30 15.66 8.52
N TRP A 324 13.36 14.72 8.55
CA TRP A 324 12.12 14.80 7.79
C TRP A 324 10.96 14.33 8.66
N SER A 325 9.97 15.20 8.91
CA SER A 325 8.88 14.82 9.81
C SER A 325 7.91 13.84 9.14
N ILE A 326 7.36 12.92 9.94
CA ILE A 326 6.36 11.96 9.48
C ILE A 326 5.18 12.69 8.81
N LYS A 327 4.78 13.86 9.34
CA LYS A 327 3.72 14.68 8.74
C LYS A 327 4.07 15.11 7.31
N GLU A 328 5.29 15.57 7.08
CA GLU A 328 5.75 15.96 5.74
C GLU A 328 5.89 14.75 4.81
N VAL A 329 6.35 13.59 5.30
CA VAL A 329 6.42 12.34 4.53
C VAL A 329 5.02 11.91 4.10
N THR A 330 4.04 11.90 5.01
CA THR A 330 2.65 11.54 4.67
C THR A 330 2.09 12.48 3.62
N ARG A 331 2.27 13.80 3.80
CA ARG A 331 1.81 14.79 2.83
C ARG A 331 2.46 14.60 1.46
N ALA A 332 3.78 14.39 1.42
CA ALA A 332 4.49 14.14 0.17
C ALA A 332 4.00 12.88 -0.53
N ASN A 333 3.77 11.79 0.22
CA ASN A 333 3.20 10.56 -0.33
C ASN A 333 1.79 10.79 -0.89
N ASN A 334 0.92 11.50 -0.17
CA ASN A 334 -0.43 11.81 -0.64
C ASN A 334 -0.42 12.65 -1.94
N LEU A 335 0.45 13.66 -2.03
CA LEU A 335 0.61 14.49 -3.24
C LEU A 335 1.14 13.69 -4.42
N ILE A 336 2.07 12.77 -4.17
CA ILE A 336 2.58 11.85 -5.18
C ILE A 336 1.46 10.92 -5.67
N GLU A 337 0.66 10.35 -4.76
CA GLU A 337 -0.51 9.55 -5.13
C GLU A 337 -1.55 10.35 -5.91
N GLU A 338 -1.82 11.61 -5.55
CA GLU A 338 -2.77 12.45 -6.30
C GLU A 338 -2.26 12.80 -7.70
N LEU A 339 -0.99 13.18 -7.81
CA LEU A 339 -0.35 13.38 -9.12
C LEU A 339 -0.45 12.11 -9.97
N MET A 340 -0.27 10.94 -9.35
CA MET A 340 -0.41 9.64 -10.02
C MET A 340 -1.84 9.42 -10.52
N ASP A 341 -2.84 9.60 -9.67
CA ASP A 341 -4.27 9.47 -10.03
C ASP A 341 -4.60 10.36 -11.25
N ILE A 342 -4.09 11.60 -11.27
CA ILE A 342 -4.25 12.54 -12.39
C ILE A 342 -3.53 12.03 -13.65
N THR A 343 -2.25 11.65 -13.55
CA THR A 343 -1.47 11.20 -14.73
C THR A 343 -2.05 9.93 -15.36
N GLN A 344 -2.59 9.02 -14.55
CA GLN A 344 -3.29 7.82 -15.01
C GLN A 344 -4.56 8.17 -15.77
N ARG A 345 -5.42 9.04 -15.20
CA ARG A 345 -6.62 9.54 -15.88
C ARG A 345 -6.31 10.18 -17.23
N LEU A 346 -5.16 10.85 -17.34
CA LEU A 346 -4.70 11.46 -18.59
C LEU A 346 -4.04 10.47 -19.56
N GLY A 347 -3.87 9.21 -19.17
CA GLY A 347 -3.22 8.17 -19.98
C GLY A 347 -1.70 8.33 -20.13
N LEU A 348 -1.06 9.15 -19.29
CA LEU A 348 0.37 9.47 -19.38
C LEU A 348 1.29 8.41 -18.75
N THR A 349 0.72 7.39 -18.13
CA THR A 349 1.43 6.28 -17.47
C THR A 349 1.35 4.98 -18.25
N LYS A 350 0.61 4.94 -19.38
CA LYS A 350 0.58 3.79 -20.30
C LYS A 350 1.88 3.80 -21.12
N LEU A 351 2.79 2.89 -20.82
CA LEU A 351 3.96 2.59 -21.66
C LEU A 351 3.60 1.56 -22.73
#